data_AF-A0AAV4PSU3-F1
#
_entry.id   AF-A0AAV4PSU3-F1
#
_cell.length_a   1.000
_cell.length_b   1.000
_cell.length_c   1.000
_cell.angle_alpha   90.00
_cell.angle_beta   90.00
_cell.angle_gamma   90.00
#
_symmetry.space_group_name_H-M   'P 1'
#
loop_
_entity.id
_entity.type
_entity.pdbx_description
1 polymer ?
#
loop_
_entity_poly.entity_id
_entity_poly.type
_entity_poly.pdbx_seq_one_letter_code
_entity_poly.pdbx_strand_id
1 'polypeptide(L)'
;MQESERNTVDIADVPMDALRKLVEYLYTGVVEDASIGFQDLCDLYYAADKYEVTGLRNRCGNTLLSSVAADTAMQILQLADSHSDQDLKSGTLEFIRLNLESVTSTDAWESCTKSTPNLAAQLLRKRAQRKLKKKPYPYIHSRVKTL
;
A
#
# COMPACT_ATOMS: atom_id res chain seq x y z
N MET A 1 -4.26 -5.77 -35.82
CA MET A 1 -3.69 -4.68 -34.98
C MET A 1 -2.34 -4.33 -35.59
N GLN A 2 -1.88 -3.07 -35.55
CA GLN A 2 -0.56 -2.74 -36.14
C GLN A 2 0.60 -3.51 -35.48
N GLU A 3 0.48 -3.84 -34.21
CA GLU A 3 1.46 -4.64 -33.45
C GLU A 3 1.60 -6.06 -33.99
N SER A 4 0.48 -6.72 -34.34
CA SER A 4 0.48 -8.08 -34.89
C SER A 4 1.09 -8.16 -36.29
N GLU A 5 1.20 -7.03 -36.99
CA GLU A 5 1.79 -6.94 -38.33
C GLU A 5 3.28 -6.57 -38.29
N ARG A 6 3.71 -5.84 -37.27
CA ARG A 6 5.10 -5.35 -37.12
C ARG A 6 5.96 -6.16 -36.16
N ASN A 7 5.37 -7.11 -35.41
CA ASN A 7 6.05 -7.91 -34.38
C ASN A 7 6.87 -7.06 -33.39
N THR A 8 6.45 -5.81 -33.17
CA THR A 8 7.12 -4.84 -32.31
C THR A 8 6.08 -4.15 -31.46
N VAL A 9 6.38 -3.97 -30.18
CA VAL A 9 5.53 -3.27 -29.20
C VAL A 9 6.38 -2.18 -28.56
N ASP A 10 5.90 -0.94 -28.64
CA ASP A 10 6.57 0.22 -28.03
C ASP A 10 6.04 0.44 -26.60
N ILE A 11 6.94 0.37 -25.61
CA ILE A 11 6.61 0.54 -24.19
C ILE A 11 7.37 1.76 -23.67
N ALA A 12 6.64 2.82 -23.28
CA ALA A 12 7.22 4.10 -22.88
C ALA A 12 7.02 4.45 -21.39
N ASP A 13 6.13 3.75 -20.70
CA ASP A 13 5.64 4.08 -19.36
C ASP A 13 6.10 3.11 -18.27
N VAL A 14 6.95 2.14 -18.62
CA VAL A 14 7.61 1.24 -17.66
C VAL A 14 9.11 1.41 -17.78
N PRO A 15 9.84 1.64 -16.67
CA PRO A 15 11.29 1.75 -16.71
C PRO A 15 11.92 0.43 -17.16
N MET A 16 13.02 0.53 -17.91
CA MET A 16 13.68 -0.62 -18.53
C MET A 16 14.08 -1.72 -17.53
N ASP A 17 14.45 -1.34 -16.31
CA ASP A 17 14.83 -2.31 -15.28
C ASP A 17 13.63 -3.10 -14.74
N ALA A 18 12.47 -2.46 -14.56
CA ALA A 18 11.23 -3.15 -14.21
C ALA A 18 10.76 -4.04 -15.36
N LEU A 19 10.84 -3.55 -16.60
CA LEU A 19 10.46 -4.32 -17.79
C LEU A 19 11.36 -5.56 -17.96
N ARG A 20 12.67 -5.44 -17.74
CA ARG A 20 13.60 -6.57 -17.81
C ARG A 20 13.22 -7.65 -16.79
N LYS A 21 12.96 -7.27 -15.53
CA LYS A 21 12.54 -8.20 -14.47
C LYS A 21 11.19 -8.84 -14.77
N LEU A 22 10.25 -8.08 -15.35
CA LEU A 22 8.96 -8.62 -15.81
C LEU A 22 9.16 -9.72 -16.86
N VAL A 23 9.96 -9.44 -17.89
CA VAL A 23 10.25 -10.43 -18.95
C VAL A 23 10.98 -11.64 -18.37
N GLU A 24 11.97 -11.43 -17.51
CA GLU A 24 12.67 -12.52 -16.84
C GLU A 24 11.72 -13.43 -16.05
N TYR A 25 10.78 -12.84 -15.31
CA TYR A 25 9.74 -13.59 -14.61
C TYR A 25 8.84 -14.39 -15.57
N LEU A 26 8.46 -13.82 -16.71
CA LEU A 26 7.62 -14.53 -17.69
C LEU A 26 8.30 -15.78 -18.25
N TYR A 27 9.63 -15.77 -18.38
CA TYR A 27 10.39 -16.91 -18.90
C TYR A 27 10.83 -17.91 -17.81
N THR A 28 11.08 -17.45 -16.59
CA THR A 28 11.65 -18.28 -15.52
C THR A 28 10.66 -18.65 -14.42
N GLY A 29 9.60 -17.86 -14.25
CA GLY A 29 8.68 -17.94 -13.11
C GLY A 29 9.29 -17.45 -11.79
N VAL A 30 10.51 -16.90 -11.80
CA VAL A 30 11.27 -16.51 -10.61
C VAL A 30 11.74 -15.05 -10.72
N VAL A 31 11.81 -14.39 -9.58
CA VAL A 31 12.39 -13.05 -9.38
C VAL A 31 13.19 -13.08 -8.08
N GLU A 32 14.41 -12.55 -8.07
CA GLU A 32 15.18 -12.41 -6.84
C GLU A 32 14.75 -11.15 -6.09
N ASP A 33 13.96 -11.30 -5.03
CA ASP A 33 13.42 -10.15 -4.28
C ASP A 33 14.49 -9.40 -3.46
N ALA A 34 15.56 -10.09 -3.06
CA ALA A 34 16.55 -9.59 -2.09
C ALA A 34 17.44 -8.43 -2.60
N SER A 35 17.49 -8.21 -3.91
CA SER A 35 18.31 -7.17 -4.54
C SER A 35 17.50 -6.00 -5.09
N ILE A 36 16.17 -6.03 -4.97
CA ILE A 36 15.28 -5.04 -5.57
C ILE A 36 15.11 -3.87 -4.60
N GLY A 37 15.49 -2.66 -5.05
CA GLY A 37 15.24 -1.44 -4.32
C GLY A 37 13.73 -1.13 -4.21
N PHE A 38 13.33 -0.35 -3.21
CA PHE A 38 11.92 -0.02 -2.99
C PHE A 38 11.23 0.57 -4.23
N GLN A 39 11.90 1.50 -4.93
CA GLN A 39 11.34 2.12 -6.13
C GLN A 39 11.19 1.11 -7.28
N ASP A 40 12.23 0.33 -7.55
CA ASP A 40 12.18 -0.75 -8.55
C ASP A 40 11.06 -1.75 -8.27
N LEU A 41 10.80 -2.04 -6.99
CA LEU A 41 9.74 -2.96 -6.58
C LEU A 41 8.35 -2.36 -6.83
N CYS A 42 8.16 -1.07 -6.58
CA CYS A 42 6.94 -0.34 -6.93
C CYS A 42 6.72 -0.31 -8.44
N ASP A 43 7.78 -0.05 -9.22
CA ASP A 43 7.70 -0.02 -10.68
C ASP A 43 7.43 -1.41 -11.27
N LEU A 44 8.02 -2.45 -10.69
CA LEU A 44 7.75 -3.85 -11.05
C LEU A 44 6.31 -4.26 -10.70
N TYR A 45 5.81 -3.83 -9.54
CA TYR A 45 4.41 -4.03 -9.15
C TYR A 45 3.46 -3.36 -10.14
N TYR A 46 3.74 -2.10 -10.51
CA TYR A 46 2.97 -1.37 -11.51
C TYR A 46 2.96 -2.10 -12.86
N ALA A 47 4.12 -2.54 -13.34
CA ALA A 47 4.24 -3.28 -14.59
C ALA A 47 3.48 -4.62 -14.52
N ALA A 48 3.60 -5.35 -13.42
CA ALA A 48 2.91 -6.62 -13.22
C ALA A 48 1.38 -6.46 -13.21
N ASP A 49 0.86 -5.38 -12.61
CA ASP A 49 -0.57 -5.06 -12.66
C ASP A 49 -1.01 -4.67 -14.07
N LYS A 50 -0.25 -3.78 -14.73
CA LYS A 50 -0.56 -3.31 -16.10
C LYS A 50 -0.62 -4.44 -17.13
N TYR A 51 0.30 -5.40 -17.05
CA TYR A 51 0.36 -6.54 -17.97
C TYR A 51 -0.35 -7.78 -17.43
N GLU A 52 -1.15 -7.63 -16.36
CA GLU A 52 -1.99 -8.69 -15.78
C GLU A 52 -1.22 -9.95 -15.33
N VAL A 53 0.05 -9.78 -14.96
CA VAL A 53 0.91 -10.85 -14.43
C VAL A 53 0.65 -11.02 -12.93
N THR A 54 -0.51 -11.58 -12.61
CA THR A 54 -1.05 -11.69 -11.24
C THR A 54 -0.10 -12.36 -10.25
N GLY A 55 0.62 -13.40 -10.66
CA GLY A 55 1.60 -14.10 -9.80
C GLY A 55 2.74 -13.18 -9.35
N LEU A 56 3.26 -12.35 -10.27
CA LEU A 56 4.29 -11.38 -9.96
C LEU A 56 3.75 -10.22 -9.13
N ARG A 57 2.57 -9.69 -9.50
CA ARG A 57 1.89 -8.62 -8.77
C ARG A 57 1.70 -8.97 -7.29
N ASN A 58 1.18 -10.16 -7.01
CA ASN A 58 0.95 -10.63 -5.64
C ASN A 58 2.26 -10.81 -4.89
N ARG A 59 3.30 -11.30 -5.56
CA ARG A 59 4.63 -11.44 -4.96
C ARG A 59 5.24 -10.08 -4.60
N CYS A 60 5.24 -9.14 -5.52
CA CYS A 60 5.69 -7.77 -5.27
C CYS A 60 4.88 -7.11 -4.15
N GLY A 61 3.56 -7.30 -4.13
CA GLY A 61 2.68 -6.82 -3.06
C GLY A 61 3.04 -7.39 -1.68
N ASN A 62 3.31 -8.69 -1.59
CA ASN A 62 3.75 -9.32 -0.35
C ASN A 62 5.12 -8.79 0.12
N THR A 63 6.07 -8.62 -0.80
CA THR A 63 7.38 -8.05 -0.49
C THR A 63 7.25 -6.59 -0.02
N LEU A 64 6.42 -5.78 -0.68
CA LEU A 64 6.10 -4.41 -0.26
C LEU A 64 5.49 -4.40 1.15
N LEU A 65 4.53 -5.29 1.42
CA LEU A 65 3.89 -5.38 2.73
C LEU A 65 4.89 -5.78 3.84
N SER A 66 5.83 -6.66 3.53
CA SER A 66 6.87 -7.10 4.47
C SER A 66 7.93 -6.04 4.75
N SER A 67 8.11 -5.09 3.82
CA SER A 67 9.09 -4.01 3.89
C SER A 67 8.49 -2.65 4.29
N VAL A 68 7.22 -2.63 4.74
CA VAL A 68 6.56 -1.39 5.19
C VAL A 68 7.34 -0.79 6.36
N ALA A 69 7.74 0.47 6.20
CA ALA A 69 8.36 1.30 7.22
C ALA A 69 7.58 2.62 7.36
N ALA A 70 7.86 3.42 8.40
CA ALA A 70 7.08 4.64 8.68
C ALA A 70 7.17 5.69 7.55
N ASP A 71 8.30 5.72 6.87
CA ASP A 71 8.70 6.54 5.74
C ASP A 71 8.12 6.04 4.41
N THR A 72 7.96 4.73 4.22
CA THR A 72 7.44 4.14 2.97
C THR A 72 5.94 3.84 3.01
N ALA A 73 5.34 3.71 4.20
CA ALA A 73 3.95 3.26 4.38
C ALA A 73 2.92 4.09 3.61
N MET A 74 3.13 5.41 3.51
CA MET A 74 2.19 6.28 2.79
C MET A 74 2.27 6.08 1.28
N GLN A 75 3.46 5.86 0.73
CA GLN A 75 3.65 5.57 -0.69
C GLN A 75 3.04 4.22 -1.05
N ILE A 76 3.28 3.19 -0.23
CA ILE A 76 2.69 1.85 -0.43
C ILE A 76 1.15 1.93 -0.37
N LEU A 77 0.60 2.72 0.57
CA LEU A 77 -0.84 2.89 0.67
C LEU A 77 -1.44 3.57 -0.58
N GLN A 78 -0.77 4.60 -1.10
CA GLN A 78 -1.19 5.27 -2.33
C GLN A 78 -1.12 4.31 -3.52
N LEU A 79 -0.03 3.54 -3.67
CA LEU A 79 0.12 2.53 -4.71
C LEU A 79 -1.02 1.50 -4.65
N ALA A 80 -1.31 0.96 -3.47
CA ALA A 80 -2.39 -0.01 -3.27
C ALA A 80 -3.77 0.57 -3.60
N ASP A 81 -4.01 1.85 -3.28
CA ASP A 81 -5.26 2.53 -3.62
C ASP A 81 -5.41 2.73 -5.13
N SER A 82 -4.34 3.15 -5.82
CA SER A 82 -4.31 3.34 -7.28
C SER A 82 -4.54 2.05 -8.06
N HIS A 83 -4.00 0.93 -7.57
CA HIS A 83 -4.13 -0.39 -8.20
C HIS A 83 -5.29 -1.23 -7.63
N SER A 84 -6.16 -0.61 -6.83
CA SER A 84 -7.33 -1.27 -6.20
C SER A 84 -7.01 -2.55 -5.42
N ASP A 85 -5.78 -2.69 -4.91
CA ASP A 85 -5.31 -3.86 -4.18
C ASP A 85 -5.77 -3.83 -2.72
N GLN A 86 -6.83 -4.56 -2.42
CA GLN A 86 -7.43 -4.53 -1.09
C GLN A 86 -6.56 -5.22 -0.04
N ASP A 87 -5.78 -6.24 -0.42
CA ASP A 87 -4.94 -6.98 0.52
C ASP A 87 -3.75 -6.13 0.95
N LEU A 88 -3.03 -5.56 -0.03
CA LEU A 88 -1.93 -4.63 0.25
C LEU A 88 -2.40 -3.38 1.00
N LYS A 89 -3.55 -2.83 0.59
CA LYS A 89 -4.16 -1.66 1.26
C LYS A 89 -4.52 -1.98 2.70
N SER A 90 -5.19 -3.10 2.96
CA SER A 90 -5.63 -3.46 4.31
C SER A 90 -4.45 -3.71 5.25
N GLY A 91 -3.42 -4.42 4.80
CA GLY A 91 -2.20 -4.66 5.56
C GLY A 91 -1.43 -3.37 5.86
N THR A 92 -1.27 -2.50 4.86
CA THR A 92 -0.58 -1.22 5.04
C THR A 92 -1.34 -0.29 5.99
N LEU A 93 -2.68 -0.25 5.89
CA LEU A 93 -3.53 0.49 6.81
C LEU A 93 -3.39 -0.01 8.26
N GLU A 94 -3.23 -1.32 8.45
CA GLU A 94 -2.99 -1.89 9.78
C GLU A 94 -1.64 -1.46 10.34
N PHE A 95 -0.57 -1.49 9.55
CA PHE A 95 0.74 -0.99 9.95
C PHE A 95 0.69 0.49 10.36
N ILE A 96 0.11 1.35 9.51
CA ILE A 96 -0.03 2.79 9.78
C ILE A 96 -0.82 3.02 11.07
N ARG A 97 -1.85 2.21 11.31
CA ARG A 97 -2.65 2.32 12.53
C ARG A 97 -1.84 2.02 13.79
N LEU A 98 -0.99 1.00 13.76
CA LEU A 98 -0.16 0.60 14.90
C LEU A 98 0.98 1.60 15.16
N ASN A 99 1.51 2.19 14.09
CA ASN A 99 2.67 3.09 14.12
C ASN A 99 2.31 4.55 13.80
N LEU A 100 1.08 4.98 14.12
CA LEU A 100 0.59 6.25 13.58
C LEU A 100 1.44 7.45 14.00
N GLU A 101 1.96 7.47 15.23
CA GLU A 101 2.77 8.59 15.74
C GLU A 101 4.08 8.76 14.95
N SER A 102 4.74 7.66 14.61
CA SER A 102 5.93 7.71 13.77
C SER A 102 5.58 8.08 12.33
N VAL A 103 4.51 7.51 11.77
CA VAL A 103 4.06 7.82 10.40
C VAL A 103 3.64 9.28 10.26
N THR A 104 2.90 9.86 11.19
CA THR A 104 2.46 11.26 11.10
C THR A 104 3.60 12.27 11.22
N SER A 105 4.76 11.82 11.70
CA SER A 105 5.96 12.64 11.85
C SER A 105 6.88 12.57 10.61
N THR A 106 6.54 11.77 9.59
CA THR A 106 7.36 11.67 8.37
C THR A 106 6.93 12.67 7.30
N ASP A 107 7.89 13.08 6.48
CA ASP A 107 7.64 13.93 5.30
C ASP A 107 6.68 13.26 4.31
N ALA A 108 6.68 11.92 4.24
CA ALA A 108 5.78 11.14 3.42
C ALA A 108 4.30 11.35 3.82
N TRP A 109 4.01 11.48 5.11
CA TRP A 109 2.68 11.84 5.58
C TRP A 109 2.31 13.26 5.18
N GLU A 110 3.21 14.23 5.36
CA GLU A 110 2.94 15.62 4.98
C GLU A 110 2.67 15.74 3.47
N SER A 111 3.49 15.10 2.64
CA SER A 111 3.31 15.03 1.19
C SER A 111 1.96 14.39 0.83
N CYS A 112 1.59 13.29 1.49
CA CYS A 112 0.29 12.65 1.26
C CYS A 112 -0.89 13.55 1.65
N THR A 113 -0.80 14.34 2.72
CA THR A 113 -1.88 15.28 3.07
C THR A 113 -2.11 16.36 2.03
N LYS A 114 -1.07 16.71 1.25
CA LYS A 114 -1.15 17.68 0.14
C LYS A 114 -1.70 17.03 -1.14
N SER A 115 -1.19 15.86 -1.51
CA SER A 115 -1.55 15.19 -2.76
C SER A 115 -2.90 14.47 -2.71
N THR A 116 -3.22 13.82 -1.58
CA THR A 116 -4.43 13.01 -1.41
C THR A 116 -5.10 13.23 -0.04
N PRO A 117 -5.67 14.42 0.21
CA PRO A 117 -6.26 14.78 1.51
C PRO A 117 -7.39 13.85 1.95
N ASN A 118 -8.14 13.29 0.99
CA ASN A 118 -9.24 12.35 1.26
C ASN A 118 -8.76 11.05 1.92
N LEU A 119 -7.58 10.55 1.54
CA LEU A 119 -7.02 9.31 2.07
C LEU A 119 -6.54 9.52 3.52
N ALA A 120 -5.82 10.61 3.77
CA ALA A 120 -5.41 11.03 5.11
C ALA A 120 -6.61 11.29 6.03
N ALA A 121 -7.66 11.96 5.54
CA ALA A 121 -8.88 12.20 6.31
C ALA A 121 -9.61 10.90 6.68
N GLN A 122 -9.68 9.93 5.76
CA GLN A 122 -10.25 8.61 6.03
C GLN A 122 -9.51 7.86 7.15
N LEU A 123 -8.18 7.91 7.15
CA LEU A 123 -7.33 7.33 8.19
C LEU A 123 -7.64 7.93 9.57
N LEU A 124 -7.65 9.26 9.67
CA LEU A 124 -7.93 9.97 10.91
C LEU A 124 -9.36 9.70 11.41
N ARG A 125 -10.35 9.69 10.51
CA ARG A 125 -11.74 9.38 10.85
C ARG A 125 -11.91 7.96 11.39
N LYS A 126 -11.28 6.96 10.75
CA LYS A 126 -11.29 5.57 11.23
C LYS A 126 -10.67 5.43 12.63
N ARG A 127 -9.62 6.21 12.94
CA ARG A 127 -9.03 6.26 14.29
C ARG A 127 -9.96 6.89 15.32
N ALA A 128 -10.58 8.04 15.00
CA ALA A 128 -11.48 8.74 15.89
C ALA A 128 -12.69 7.87 16.29
N GLN A 129 -13.31 7.18 15.33
CA GLN A 129 -14.44 6.29 15.57
C GLN A 129 -14.12 5.11 16.49
N ARG A 130 -12.88 4.61 16.49
CA ARG A 130 -12.45 3.54 17.41
C ARG A 130 -12.21 4.04 18.84
N LYS A 131 -11.70 5.25 19.04
CA LYS A 131 -11.59 5.85 20.39
C LYS A 131 -12.97 6.01 21.04
N LEU A 132 -14.01 6.31 20.25
CA LEU A 132 -15.39 6.42 20.72
C LEU A 132 -15.98 5.06 21.14
N LYS A 133 -15.68 3.98 20.42
CA LYS A 133 -16.12 2.61 20.79
C LYS A 133 -15.44 2.03 22.04
N LYS A 134 -14.33 2.63 22.50
CA LYS A 134 -13.54 2.14 23.64
C LYS A 134 -13.88 2.79 25.00
N LYS A 135 -14.83 3.73 25.08
CA LYS A 135 -15.27 4.27 26.39
C LYS A 135 -16.39 3.38 26.96
N PRO A 136 -16.16 2.60 28.03
CA PRO A 136 -17.27 2.05 28.80
C PRO A 136 -17.92 3.19 29.60
N TYR A 137 -19.25 3.24 29.61
CA TYR A 137 -19.99 4.14 30.50
C TYR A 137 -19.65 3.78 31.96
N PRO A 138 -19.36 4.75 32.85
CA PRO A 138 -19.28 4.45 34.27
C PRO A 138 -20.69 4.15 34.77
N TYR A 139 -20.90 2.93 35.29
CA TYR A 139 -22.11 2.57 36.02
C TYR A 139 -22.24 3.49 37.24
N ILE A 140 -23.26 4.34 37.24
CA ILE A 140 -23.64 5.10 38.43
C ILE A 140 -24.28 4.09 39.39
N HIS A 141 -23.51 3.57 40.34
CA HIS A 141 -24.10 2.93 41.51
C HIS A 141 -24.80 4.02 42.33
N SER A 142 -26.11 4.13 42.19
CA SER A 142 -26.97 4.93 43.05
C SER A 142 -26.92 4.35 44.47
N ARG A 143 -26.02 4.87 45.31
CA ARG A 143 -26.10 4.73 46.77
C ARG A 143 -26.87 5.93 47.33
N VAL A 144 -28.17 5.77 47.59
CA VAL A 144 -28.87 6.57 48.62
C VAL A 144 -30.00 5.68 49.17
N LYS A 145 -29.67 4.88 50.19
CA LYS A 145 -30.01 5.04 51.62
C LYS A 145 -31.41 4.51 51.97
N THR A 146 -31.36 3.34 52.62
CA THR A 146 -32.29 2.86 53.64
C THR A 146 -32.78 3.98 54.56
N LEU A 147 -34.09 4.09 54.70
CA LEU A 147 -34.81 4.36 55.94
C LEU A 147 -36.06 3.47 55.95
#